data_AF-A0A1V8UDL1-F1
#
_entry.id   AF-A0A1V8UDL1-F1
#
_cell.length_a   1.000
_cell.length_b   1.000
_cell.length_c   1.000
_cell.angle_alpha   90.00
_cell.angle_beta   90.00
_cell.angle_gamma   90.00
#
_symmetry.space_group_name_H-M   'P 1'
#
loop_
_entity.id
_entity.type
_entity.pdbx_description
1 polymer ?
#
loop_
_entity_poly.entity_id
_entity_poly.type
_entity_poly.pdbx_seq_one_letter_code
_entity_poly.pdbx_strand_id
1 'polypeptide(L)'
;MSTPAFNTTTLAQLISSLLPAFFAGTIFGYNYIFIPPLLLHTDDRTLALQWLSAYQFGARYVRPLAATSTLSSAYLLFSVLRSSNAELTMRLSYLLGFISLPLLLAYTLMIMEPGVNGALKYKSKLLVGDKVKFQGRAKVGEEHETASEASKEWAEKTGVRELLAVWKRDNDLRMVVSLIGALASMVGSLRWVSLAG
;
A
#
# COMPACT_ATOMS: atom_id res chain seq x y z
N MET A 1 31.04 22.91 20.35
CA MET A 1 29.65 22.44 20.16
C MET A 1 29.71 21.20 19.28
N SER A 2 29.48 20.02 19.86
CA SER A 2 29.39 18.76 19.11
C SER A 2 28.06 18.73 18.37
N THR A 3 28.08 18.67 17.05
CA THR A 3 26.90 18.34 16.24
C THR A 3 26.32 17.02 16.74
N PRO A 4 25.00 16.93 17.02
CA PRO A 4 24.40 15.67 17.43
C PRO A 4 24.68 14.64 16.33
N ALA A 5 25.32 13.54 16.71
CA ALA A 5 25.64 12.46 15.78
C ALA A 5 24.34 11.90 15.19
N PHE A 6 24.33 11.69 13.87
CA PHE A 6 23.19 11.13 13.17
C PHE A 6 22.93 9.70 13.64
N ASN A 7 21.82 9.48 14.35
CA ASN A 7 21.44 8.14 14.80
C ASN A 7 20.60 7.44 13.73
N THR A 8 21.27 6.62 12.92
CA THR A 8 20.66 5.80 11.86
C THR A 8 19.54 4.89 12.39
N THR A 9 19.67 4.38 13.63
CA THR A 9 18.65 3.51 14.25
C THR A 9 17.39 4.29 14.56
N THR A 10 17.50 5.47 15.18
CA THR A 10 16.34 6.32 15.45
C THR A 10 15.63 6.74 14.17
N LEU A 11 16.38 7.10 13.12
CA LEU A 11 15.77 7.43 11.84
C LEU A 11 15.04 6.22 11.23
N ALA A 12 15.65 5.04 11.25
CA ALA A 12 15.01 3.83 10.75
C ALA A 12 13.74 3.49 11.55
N GLN A 13 13.74 3.66 12.87
CA GLN A 13 12.57 3.45 13.75
C GLN A 13 11.40 4.37 13.38
N LEU A 14 11.70 5.65 13.16
CA LEU A 14 10.72 6.64 12.71
C LEU A 14 10.15 6.26 11.35
N ILE A 15 11.01 5.97 10.36
CA ILE A 15 10.59 5.63 9.01
C ILE A 15 9.74 4.34 9.00
N SER A 16 10.20 3.30 9.69
CA SER A 16 9.55 1.98 9.75
C SER A 16 8.18 2.03 10.42
N SER A 17 7.92 3.01 11.30
CA SER A 17 6.63 3.17 11.98
C SER A 17 5.70 4.15 11.25
N LEU A 18 6.22 5.30 10.80
CA LEU A 18 5.41 6.38 10.22
C LEU A 18 4.97 6.09 8.79
N LEU A 19 5.82 5.51 7.96
CA LEU A 19 5.51 5.29 6.55
C LEU A 19 4.37 4.27 6.33
N PRO A 20 4.32 3.12 7.03
CA PRO A 20 3.16 2.23 6.93
C PRO A 20 1.88 2.84 7.52
N ALA A 21 1.99 3.65 8.59
CA ALA A 21 0.85 4.36 9.16
C ALA A 21 0.28 5.41 8.17
N PHE A 22 1.16 6.18 7.53
CA PHE A 22 0.79 7.13 6.49
C PHE A 22 0.13 6.42 5.29
N PHE A 23 0.66 5.26 4.90
CA PHE A 23 0.07 4.45 3.84
C PHE A 23 -1.33 3.92 4.23
N ALA A 24 -1.51 3.44 5.46
CA ALA A 24 -2.81 3.04 5.99
C ALA A 24 -3.82 4.21 6.01
N GLY A 25 -3.41 5.38 6.49
CA GLY A 25 -4.23 6.60 6.49
C GLY A 25 -4.61 7.06 5.08
N THR A 26 -3.70 6.90 4.12
CA THR A 26 -3.99 7.17 2.70
C THR A 26 -5.08 6.23 2.16
N ILE A 27 -4.96 4.92 2.42
CA ILE A 27 -5.98 3.95 2.02
C ILE A 27 -7.32 4.27 2.69
N PHE A 28 -7.32 4.59 3.99
CA PHE A 28 -8.52 5.01 4.70
C PHE A 28 -9.20 6.21 4.02
N GLY A 29 -8.42 7.24 3.68
CA GLY A 29 -8.90 8.42 2.96
C GLY A 29 -9.58 8.04 1.64
N TYR A 30 -8.96 7.16 0.84
CA TYR A 30 -9.60 6.68 -0.39
C TYR A 30 -10.90 5.91 -0.11
N ASN A 31 -10.85 4.96 0.82
CA ASN A 31 -11.93 3.99 1.04
C ASN A 31 -13.15 4.54 1.79
N TYR A 32 -12.98 5.58 2.60
CA TYR A 32 -14.04 6.07 3.50
C TYR A 32 -14.36 7.56 3.32
N ILE A 33 -13.49 8.33 2.66
CA ILE A 33 -13.73 9.75 2.42
C ILE A 33 -13.94 10.02 0.92
N PHE A 34 -13.10 9.45 0.05
CA PHE A 34 -13.15 9.73 -1.39
C PHE A 34 -14.17 8.87 -2.15
N ILE A 35 -14.12 7.55 -2.05
CA ILE A 35 -14.97 6.65 -2.85
C ILE A 35 -16.47 6.75 -2.51
N PRO A 36 -16.90 6.79 -1.22
CA PRO A 36 -18.33 6.80 -0.89
C PRO A 36 -19.16 7.90 -1.58
N PRO A 37 -18.77 9.19 -1.59
CA PRO A 37 -19.55 10.21 -2.28
C PRO A 37 -19.59 9.98 -3.80
N LEU A 38 -18.52 9.44 -4.41
CA LEU A 38 -18.52 9.10 -5.84
C LEU A 38 -19.50 7.97 -6.15
N LEU A 39 -19.62 7.00 -5.25
CA LEU A 39 -20.63 5.94 -5.35
C LEU A 39 -22.06 6.48 -5.19
N LEU A 40 -22.28 7.64 -4.61
CA LEU A 40 -23.65 8.17 -4.42
C LEU A 40 -24.06 9.17 -5.50
N HIS A 41 -23.11 9.93 -6.05
CA HIS A 41 -23.41 11.15 -6.79
C HIS A 41 -22.79 11.23 -8.19
N THR A 42 -22.23 10.13 -8.71
CA THR A 42 -21.50 10.15 -9.97
C THR A 42 -21.96 9.03 -10.89
N ASP A 43 -22.05 9.28 -12.20
CA ASP A 43 -22.34 8.26 -13.20
C ASP A 43 -21.16 7.28 -13.35
N ASP A 44 -21.43 6.08 -13.86
CA ASP A 44 -20.44 5.00 -13.91
C ASP A 44 -19.20 5.34 -14.74
N ARG A 45 -19.33 6.18 -15.78
CA ARG A 45 -18.19 6.59 -16.62
C ARG A 45 -17.28 7.53 -15.84
N THR A 46 -17.85 8.55 -15.22
CA THR A 46 -17.09 9.51 -14.41
C THR A 46 -16.46 8.84 -13.19
N LEU A 47 -17.20 7.92 -12.55
CA LEU A 47 -16.71 7.12 -11.42
C LEU A 47 -15.48 6.27 -11.80
N ALA A 48 -15.52 5.59 -12.94
CA ALA A 48 -14.41 4.79 -13.44
C ALA A 48 -13.16 5.64 -13.71
N LEU A 49 -13.33 6.84 -14.26
CA LEU A 49 -12.24 7.78 -14.54
C LEU A 49 -11.64 8.39 -13.28
N GLN A 50 -12.47 8.79 -12.32
CA GLN A 50 -12.01 9.34 -11.05
C GLN A 50 -11.25 8.29 -10.24
N TRP A 51 -11.74 7.05 -10.19
CA TRP A 51 -11.01 5.94 -9.61
C TRP A 51 -9.66 5.72 -10.32
N LEU A 52 -9.64 5.68 -11.66
CA LEU A 52 -8.40 5.43 -12.41
C LEU A 52 -7.36 6.52 -12.15
N SER A 53 -7.78 7.79 -12.12
CA SER A 53 -6.91 8.92 -11.80
C SER A 53 -6.35 8.82 -10.38
N ALA A 54 -7.20 8.51 -9.40
CA ALA A 54 -6.79 8.27 -8.02
C ALA A 54 -5.80 7.10 -7.90
N TYR A 55 -6.06 6.00 -8.62
CA TYR A 55 -5.21 4.80 -8.64
C TYR A 55 -3.81 5.10 -9.17
N GLN A 56 -3.72 5.78 -10.31
CA GLN A 56 -2.44 6.16 -10.94
C GLN A 56 -1.66 7.16 -10.09
N PHE A 57 -2.36 8.14 -9.50
CA PHE A 57 -1.74 9.06 -8.56
C PHE A 57 -1.16 8.30 -7.36
N GLY A 58 -1.95 7.40 -6.76
CA GLY A 58 -1.57 6.53 -5.65
C GLY A 58 -0.26 5.81 -5.89
N ALA A 59 -0.19 5.08 -7.00
CA ALA A 59 0.90 4.18 -7.25
C ALA A 59 2.26 4.88 -7.49
N ARG A 60 2.26 6.16 -7.87
CA ARG A 60 3.48 6.99 -8.03
C ARG A 60 4.26 7.19 -6.74
N TYR A 61 3.59 7.37 -5.61
CA TYR A 61 4.25 7.62 -4.32
C TYR A 61 4.29 6.39 -3.40
N VAL A 62 3.39 5.42 -3.58
CA VAL A 62 3.37 4.19 -2.76
C VAL A 62 4.64 3.38 -2.92
N ARG A 63 5.19 3.28 -4.15
CA ARG A 63 6.42 2.50 -4.41
C ARG A 63 7.65 3.03 -3.63
N PRO A 64 8.03 4.32 -3.73
CA PRO A 64 9.14 4.84 -2.94
C PRO A 64 8.88 4.74 -1.43
N LEU A 65 7.66 5.03 -0.97
CA LEU A 65 7.24 4.84 0.43
C LEU A 65 7.51 3.42 0.93
N ALA A 66 7.01 2.42 0.18
CA ALA A 66 7.11 1.03 0.54
C ALA A 66 8.56 0.53 0.50
N ALA A 67 9.36 0.98 -0.47
CA ALA A 67 10.79 0.67 -0.55
C ALA A 67 11.56 1.22 0.66
N THR A 68 11.41 2.52 0.96
CA THR A 68 12.10 3.17 2.09
C THR A 68 11.68 2.54 3.43
N SER A 69 10.40 2.26 3.61
CA SER A 69 9.90 1.60 4.82
C SER A 69 10.44 0.17 4.95
N THR A 70 10.43 -0.62 3.86
CA THR A 70 10.93 -1.99 3.86
C THR A 70 12.41 -2.04 4.22
N LEU A 71 13.23 -1.18 3.60
CA LEU A 71 14.66 -1.11 3.88
C LEU A 71 14.94 -0.71 5.33
N SER A 72 14.16 0.22 5.88
CA SER A 72 14.29 0.66 7.27
C SER A 72 13.91 -0.46 8.24
N SER A 73 12.80 -1.17 7.99
CA SER A 73 12.40 -2.34 8.78
C SER A 73 13.41 -3.48 8.66
N ALA A 74 13.98 -3.71 7.48
CA ALA A 74 15.01 -4.73 7.25
C ALA A 74 16.28 -4.44 8.05
N TYR A 75 16.72 -3.18 8.06
CA TYR A 75 17.84 -2.73 8.87
C TYR A 75 17.59 -3.00 10.35
N LEU A 76 16.43 -2.60 10.89
CA LEU A 76 16.08 -2.81 12.30
C LEU A 76 16.02 -4.29 12.67
N LEU A 77 15.39 -5.10 11.82
CA LEU A 77 15.32 -6.55 11.98
C LEU A 77 16.73 -7.16 12.01
N PHE A 78 17.60 -6.78 11.08
CA PHE A 78 18.97 -7.25 11.05
C PHE A 78 19.74 -6.85 12.32
N SER A 79 19.57 -5.62 12.79
CA SER A 79 20.23 -5.13 14.01
C SER A 79 19.78 -5.89 15.26
N VAL A 80 18.49 -6.21 15.41
CA VAL A 80 18.02 -7.02 16.56
C VAL A 80 18.45 -8.47 16.48
N LEU A 81 18.50 -9.06 15.27
CA LEU A 81 18.92 -10.44 15.10
C LEU A 81 20.40 -10.65 15.46
N ARG A 82 21.23 -9.62 15.27
CA ARG A 82 22.66 -9.65 15.66
C ARG A 82 22.90 -9.31 17.12
N SER A 83 21.92 -8.78 17.83
CA SER A 83 22.06 -8.41 19.24
C SER A 83 21.71 -9.59 20.14
N SER A 84 22.68 -10.00 20.97
CA SER A 84 22.47 -11.02 22.01
C SER A 84 21.48 -10.60 23.08
N ASN A 85 21.29 -9.29 23.27
CA ASN A 85 20.40 -8.71 24.29
C ASN A 85 18.98 -8.42 23.75
N ALA A 86 18.72 -8.71 22.48
CA ALA A 86 17.42 -8.42 21.88
C ALA A 86 16.36 -9.43 22.35
N GLU A 87 15.36 -8.93 23.09
CA GLU A 87 14.19 -9.70 23.51
C GLU A 87 13.38 -10.24 22.34
N LEU A 88 12.68 -11.36 22.57
CA LEU A 88 11.81 -12.00 21.58
C LEU A 88 10.74 -11.04 21.05
N THR A 89 10.11 -10.26 21.93
CA THR A 89 9.08 -9.27 21.56
C THR A 89 9.62 -8.26 20.54
N MET A 90 10.84 -7.77 20.74
CA MET A 90 11.48 -6.82 19.84
C MET A 90 11.80 -7.45 18.48
N ARG A 91 12.28 -8.70 18.46
CA ARG A 91 12.54 -9.47 17.23
C ARG A 91 11.27 -9.70 16.42
N LEU A 92 10.20 -10.16 17.08
CA LEU A 92 8.90 -10.39 16.43
C LEU A 92 8.28 -9.09 15.92
N SER A 93 8.42 -8.00 16.67
CA SER A 93 7.93 -6.67 16.28
C SER A 93 8.55 -6.18 14.97
N TYR A 94 9.88 -6.21 14.86
CA TYR A 94 10.55 -5.81 13.62
C TYR A 94 10.40 -6.82 12.49
N LEU A 95 10.19 -8.11 12.80
CA LEU A 95 9.84 -9.11 11.78
C LEU A 95 8.48 -8.77 11.14
N LEU A 96 7.45 -8.53 11.96
CA LEU A 96 6.12 -8.11 11.48
C LEU A 96 6.18 -6.80 10.69
N GLY A 97 6.93 -5.81 11.20
CA GLY A 97 7.19 -4.56 10.50
C GLY A 97 7.87 -4.77 9.14
N PHE A 98 8.84 -5.68 9.06
CA PHE A 98 9.56 -6.01 7.83
C PHE A 98 8.70 -6.72 6.79
N ILE A 99 7.90 -7.72 7.18
CA ILE A 99 7.13 -8.52 6.21
C ILE A 99 5.86 -7.83 5.73
N SER A 100 5.30 -6.90 6.52
CA SER A 100 4.00 -6.27 6.23
C SER A 100 3.91 -5.64 4.82
N LEU A 101 4.77 -4.67 4.51
CA LEU A 101 4.71 -3.95 3.24
C LEU A 101 5.16 -4.77 2.01
N PRO A 102 6.24 -5.59 2.07
CA PRO A 102 6.58 -6.49 0.97
C PRO A 102 5.46 -7.46 0.62
N LEU A 103 4.79 -8.06 1.62
CA LEU A 103 3.66 -8.94 1.38
C LEU A 103 2.48 -8.19 0.75
N LEU A 104 2.21 -6.96 1.18
CA LEU A 104 1.17 -6.14 0.57
C LEU A 104 1.49 -5.73 -0.86
N LEU A 105 2.75 -5.42 -1.17
CA LEU A 105 3.19 -5.16 -2.54
C LEU A 105 3.04 -6.41 -3.40
N ALA A 106 3.46 -7.57 -2.91
CA ALA A 106 3.29 -8.84 -3.61
C ALA A 106 1.80 -9.13 -3.87
N TYR A 107 0.94 -8.99 -2.86
CA TYR A 107 -0.51 -9.13 -3.00
C TYR A 107 -1.08 -8.14 -4.04
N THR A 108 -0.66 -6.87 -3.97
CA THR A 108 -1.13 -5.85 -4.93
C THR A 108 -0.73 -6.21 -6.36
N LEU A 109 0.53 -6.57 -6.59
CA LEU A 109 1.08 -6.81 -7.93
C LEU A 109 0.67 -8.16 -8.52
N MET A 110 0.54 -9.20 -7.70
CA MET A 110 0.27 -10.55 -8.17
C MET A 110 -1.21 -10.91 -8.15
N ILE A 111 -2.01 -10.27 -7.28
CA ILE A 111 -3.43 -10.59 -7.10
C ILE A 111 -4.31 -9.44 -7.59
N MET A 112 -4.17 -8.24 -7.01
CA MET A 112 -5.08 -7.14 -7.34
C MET A 112 -4.85 -6.57 -8.74
N GLU A 113 -3.59 -6.41 -9.17
CA GLU A 113 -3.23 -5.86 -10.48
C GLU A 113 -3.80 -6.67 -11.67
N PRO A 114 -3.65 -8.00 -11.74
CA PRO A 114 -4.32 -8.80 -12.76
C PRO A 114 -5.80 -9.08 -12.46
N GLY A 115 -6.20 -8.96 -11.19
CA GLY A 115 -7.57 -9.11 -10.70
C GLY A 115 -8.38 -7.82 -10.79
N VAL A 116 -8.85 -7.33 -9.64
CA VAL A 116 -9.81 -6.22 -9.54
C VAL A 116 -9.30 -4.89 -10.11
N ASN A 117 -8.01 -4.56 -9.98
CA ASN A 117 -7.45 -3.35 -10.59
C ASN A 117 -7.45 -3.48 -12.12
N GLY A 118 -7.08 -4.66 -12.64
CA GLY A 118 -7.13 -4.97 -14.06
C GLY A 118 -8.55 -4.87 -14.61
N ALA A 119 -9.51 -5.51 -13.94
CA ALA A 119 -10.94 -5.45 -14.27
C ALA A 119 -11.45 -4.00 -14.31
N LEU A 120 -11.12 -3.18 -13.32
CA LEU A 120 -11.51 -1.76 -13.28
C LEU A 120 -10.85 -0.94 -14.40
N LYS A 121 -9.56 -1.15 -14.70
CA LYS A 121 -8.89 -0.50 -15.84
C LYS A 121 -9.55 -0.87 -17.17
N TYR A 122 -9.89 -2.14 -17.36
CA TYR A 122 -10.60 -2.60 -18.55
C TYR A 122 -12.02 -2.02 -18.63
N LYS A 123 -12.76 -2.01 -17.52
CA LYS A 123 -14.08 -1.39 -17.45
C LYS A 123 -14.03 0.09 -17.80
N SER A 124 -13.00 0.83 -17.36
CA SER A 124 -12.80 2.22 -17.77
C SER A 124 -12.65 2.36 -19.29
N LYS A 125 -11.93 1.44 -19.95
CA LYS A 125 -11.85 1.42 -21.43
C LYS A 125 -13.19 1.11 -22.08
N LEU A 126 -13.93 0.12 -21.59
CA LEU A 126 -15.26 -0.21 -22.12
C LEU A 126 -16.24 0.98 -22.04
N LEU A 127 -16.18 1.75 -20.94
CA LEU A 127 -17.09 2.87 -20.70
C LEU A 127 -16.68 4.17 -21.43
N VAL A 128 -15.39 4.38 -21.69
CA VAL A 128 -14.85 5.68 -22.13
C VAL A 128 -14.21 5.61 -23.54
N GLY A 129 -13.81 4.43 -23.99
CA GLY A 129 -13.09 4.19 -25.25
C GLY A 129 -11.63 4.66 -25.20
N ASP A 130 -11.08 5.01 -26.36
CA ASP A 130 -9.66 5.37 -26.56
C ASP A 130 -9.21 6.64 -25.84
N LYS A 131 -10.13 7.38 -25.20
CA LYS A 131 -9.83 8.58 -24.42
C LYS A 131 -9.21 8.25 -23.06
N VAL A 132 -9.23 6.99 -22.62
CA VAL A 132 -8.57 6.57 -21.37
C VAL A 132 -7.07 6.70 -21.52
N LYS A 133 -6.46 7.56 -20.72
CA LYS A 133 -5.00 7.71 -20.66
C LYS A 133 -4.44 6.98 -19.46
N PHE A 134 -3.48 6.10 -19.72
CA PHE A 134 -2.72 5.43 -18.68
C PHE A 134 -1.44 6.22 -18.39
N GLN A 135 -1.35 6.85 -17.21
CA GLN A 135 -0.24 7.74 -16.83
C GLN A 135 0.78 7.04 -15.91
N GLY A 136 1.34 5.92 -16.35
CA GLY A 136 2.44 5.25 -15.63
C GLY A 136 3.83 5.63 -16.18
N ARG A 137 4.89 5.27 -15.43
CA ARG A 137 6.30 5.27 -15.87
C ARG A 137 6.96 3.88 -15.79
N ALA A 138 6.19 2.82 -15.54
CA ALA A 138 6.68 1.46 -15.32
C ALA A 138 6.01 0.43 -16.24
N LYS A 139 6.85 -0.40 -16.89
CA LYS A 139 6.49 -1.52 -17.80
C LYS A 139 5.55 -2.59 -17.22
N VAL A 140 5.26 -2.55 -15.92
CA VAL A 140 4.35 -3.45 -15.21
C VAL A 140 3.39 -2.59 -14.37
N GLY A 141 2.08 -2.80 -14.52
CA GLY A 141 1.04 -2.12 -13.75
C GLY A 141 0.32 -0.99 -14.51
N GLU A 142 0.59 0.26 -14.13
CA GLU A 142 -0.24 1.45 -14.41
C GLU A 142 -0.35 1.89 -15.88
N GLU A 143 0.52 1.39 -16.76
CA GLU A 143 0.68 1.86 -18.15
C GLU A 143 -0.18 1.11 -19.16
N HIS A 144 -0.62 -0.09 -18.80
CA HIS A 144 -1.31 -1.00 -19.69
C HIS A 144 -2.46 -1.66 -18.97
N GLU A 145 -3.38 -2.20 -19.75
CA GLU A 145 -4.43 -3.04 -19.23
C GLU A 145 -3.79 -4.34 -18.72
N THR A 146 -3.84 -4.52 -17.41
CA THR A 146 -3.22 -5.67 -16.72
C THR A 146 -4.21 -6.80 -16.47
N ALA A 147 -5.47 -6.64 -16.88
CA ALA A 147 -6.52 -7.62 -16.65
C ALA A 147 -6.14 -8.99 -17.22
N SER A 148 -6.24 -10.04 -16.39
CA SER A 148 -6.30 -11.40 -16.90
C SER A 148 -7.57 -11.58 -17.74
N GLU A 149 -7.62 -12.60 -18.60
CA GLU A 149 -8.83 -12.88 -19.40
C GLU A 149 -10.08 -13.07 -18.52
N ALA A 150 -9.95 -13.79 -17.40
CA ALA A 150 -11.03 -13.93 -16.42
C ALA A 150 -11.49 -12.59 -15.85
N SER A 151 -10.55 -11.66 -15.57
CA SER A 151 -10.88 -10.31 -15.09
C SER A 151 -11.54 -9.44 -16.17
N LYS A 152 -11.22 -9.63 -17.44
CA LYS A 152 -11.90 -8.95 -18.56
C LYS A 152 -13.35 -9.42 -18.67
N GLU A 153 -13.56 -10.74 -18.72
CA GLU A 153 -14.90 -11.33 -18.74
C GLU A 153 -15.73 -10.90 -17.53
N TRP A 154 -15.11 -10.84 -16.35
CA TRP A 154 -15.75 -10.35 -15.14
C TRP A 154 -16.15 -8.88 -15.29
N ALA A 155 -15.28 -8.02 -15.80
CA ALA A 155 -15.56 -6.61 -16.01
C ALA A 155 -16.64 -6.34 -17.07
N GLU A 156 -16.74 -7.15 -18.13
CA GLU A 156 -17.83 -7.04 -19.12
C GLU A 156 -19.19 -7.28 -18.47
N LYS A 157 -19.27 -8.32 -17.62
CA LYS A 157 -20.51 -8.78 -16.97
C LYS A 157 -20.89 -7.97 -15.72
N THR A 158 -19.97 -7.18 -15.17
CA THR A 158 -20.11 -6.55 -13.86
C THR A 158 -20.11 -5.01 -13.95
N GLY A 159 -20.93 -4.36 -13.14
CA GLY A 159 -20.94 -2.89 -13.02
C GLY A 159 -19.71 -2.35 -12.31
N VAL A 160 -19.30 -1.11 -12.62
CA VAL A 160 -18.09 -0.49 -12.00
C VAL A 160 -18.21 -0.41 -10.47
N ARG A 161 -19.42 -0.21 -9.94
CA ARG A 161 -19.69 -0.08 -8.51
C ARG A 161 -19.41 -1.36 -7.74
N GLU A 162 -19.77 -2.49 -8.31
CA GLU A 162 -19.51 -3.80 -7.73
C GLU A 162 -18.02 -4.13 -7.76
N LEU A 163 -17.35 -3.84 -8.88
CA LEU A 163 -15.88 -3.93 -8.97
C LEU A 163 -15.20 -3.05 -7.90
N LEU A 164 -15.71 -1.83 -7.67
CA LEU A 164 -15.19 -0.93 -6.64
C LEU A 164 -15.47 -1.42 -5.22
N ALA A 165 -16.57 -2.13 -4.97
CA ALA A 165 -16.83 -2.75 -3.68
C ALA A 165 -15.79 -3.83 -3.36
N VAL A 166 -15.43 -4.65 -4.34
CA VAL A 166 -14.34 -5.65 -4.19
C VAL A 166 -13.00 -4.94 -3.97
N TRP A 167 -12.69 -3.92 -4.77
CA TRP A 167 -11.47 -3.14 -4.64
C TRP A 167 -11.35 -2.49 -3.26
N LYS A 168 -12.45 -1.94 -2.74
CA LYS A 168 -12.52 -1.35 -1.40
C LYS A 168 -12.20 -2.39 -0.34
N ARG A 169 -12.81 -3.58 -0.40
CA ARG A 169 -12.55 -4.68 0.53
C ARG A 169 -11.07 -5.08 0.54
N ASP A 170 -10.48 -5.25 -0.64
CA ASP A 170 -9.07 -5.62 -0.76
C ASP A 170 -8.13 -4.49 -0.25
N ASN A 171 -8.53 -3.24 -0.40
CA ASN A 171 -7.85 -2.11 0.23
C ASN A 171 -8.02 -2.08 1.76
N ASP A 172 -9.18 -2.43 2.31
CA ASP A 172 -9.35 -2.50 3.77
C ASP A 172 -8.38 -3.55 4.37
N LEU A 173 -8.15 -4.67 3.68
CA LEU A 173 -7.09 -5.62 4.04
C LEU A 173 -5.69 -4.97 4.02
N ARG A 174 -5.35 -4.25 2.94
CA ARG A 174 -4.06 -3.55 2.83
C ARG A 174 -3.87 -2.51 3.93
N MET A 175 -4.93 -1.79 4.29
CA MET A 175 -4.93 -0.82 5.39
C MET A 175 -4.64 -1.51 6.72
N VAL A 176 -5.36 -2.59 7.03
CA VAL A 176 -5.19 -3.33 8.29
C VAL A 176 -3.77 -3.88 8.43
N VAL A 177 -3.24 -4.54 7.40
CA VAL A 177 -1.89 -5.11 7.44
C VAL A 177 -0.82 -4.02 7.55
N SER A 178 -1.00 -2.88 6.88
CA SER A 178 -0.09 -1.73 6.99
C SER A 178 -0.10 -1.15 8.41
N LEU A 179 -1.27 -1.05 9.03
CA LEU A 179 -1.42 -0.58 10.40
C LEU A 179 -0.79 -1.55 11.41
N ILE A 180 -0.95 -2.86 11.21
CA ILE A 180 -0.25 -3.89 12.02
C ILE A 180 1.26 -3.70 11.90
N GLY A 181 1.79 -3.50 10.69
CA GLY A 181 3.21 -3.24 10.46
C GLY A 181 3.70 -2.00 11.21
N ALA A 182 2.97 -0.88 11.11
CA ALA A 182 3.29 0.36 11.81
C ALA A 182 3.33 0.18 13.34
N LEU A 183 2.29 -0.42 13.91
CA LEU A 183 2.17 -0.64 15.34
C LEU A 183 3.24 -1.60 15.85
N ALA A 184 3.54 -2.66 15.11
CA ALA A 184 4.62 -3.58 15.45
C ALA A 184 5.98 -2.86 15.48
N SER A 185 6.31 -2.09 14.43
CA SER A 185 7.55 -1.29 14.42
C SER A 185 7.63 -0.29 15.56
N MET A 186 6.50 0.34 15.93
CA MET A 186 6.44 1.25 17.07
C MET A 186 6.70 0.52 18.40
N VAL A 187 6.08 -0.65 18.62
CA VAL A 187 6.32 -1.48 19.81
C VAL A 187 7.79 -1.91 19.89
N GLY A 188 8.37 -2.35 18.77
CA GLY A 188 9.80 -2.70 18.69
C GLY A 188 10.70 -1.52 19.03
N SER A 189 10.33 -0.31 18.60
CA SER A 189 11.08 0.93 18.87
C SER A 189 11.00 1.33 20.34
N LEU A 190 9.82 1.28 20.95
CA LEU A 190 9.63 1.56 22.38
C LEU A 190 10.40 0.58 23.26
N ARG A 191 10.40 -0.71 22.90
CA ARG A 191 11.19 -1.73 23.61
C ARG A 191 12.68 -1.51 23.47
N TRP A 192 13.15 -1.16 22.28
CA TRP A 192 14.56 -0.81 22.06
C TRP A 192 15.00 0.33 22.97
N VAL A 193 14.21 1.41 23.05
CA VAL A 193 14.52 2.57 23.91
C VAL A 193 14.52 2.17 25.38
N SER A 194 13.57 1.34 25.83
CA SER A 194 13.52 0.89 27.23
C SER A 194 14.71 0.04 27.67
N LEU A 195 15.43 -0.59 26.74
CA LEU A 195 16.64 -1.37 27.01
C LEU A 195 17.92 -0.53 26.95
N ALA A 196 17.85 0.69 26.41
CA ALA A 196 18.99 1.58 26.24
C ALA A 196 19.11 2.64 27.35
N GLY A 197 18.09 2.80 28.19
CA GLY A 197 18.09 3.63 29.39
C GLY A 197 18.23 2.78 30.64
#